data_AF-A0A9D5PY67-F1
#
_entry.id   AF-A0A9D5PY67-F1
#
_cell.length_a   1.000
_cell.length_b   1.000
_cell.length_c   1.000
_cell.angle_alpha   90.00
_cell.angle_beta   90.00
_cell.angle_gamma   90.00
#
_symmetry.space_group_name_H-M   'P 1'
#
loop_
_entity.id
_entity.type
_entity.pdbx_description
1 polymer ?
#
loop_
_entity_poly.entity_id
_entity_poly.type
_entity_poly.pdbx_seq_one_letter_code
_entity_poly.pdbx_strand_id
1 'polypeptide(L)'
;MQSRRKSTQSERIRYMVMVAMFMAMAFVTTLLIRIKVPPMLTMDVKDTVIALCGLFWGPLAALIISVLVPLLELITVSDTGAYGLIMNILGSVSFSVTVALFYKWKKTLWGAVLGLITGACLMVAVMLLANLVITPLFLNVSIADVRGMIPALLLPFNSLKAMFNVGGVLLLYKPLSRALRKLRILPGSEKPQLEAAAIATSSETEACENPIVAEAPKKKKLTSLWVTLAALALIVGAAVLIFKVIGGSFVKDEGGFSLSTVVSAIESFLVDKLGRELGVIICSMLPIIELRGAIPLGMALGMPWWQSFLFAVLGNMIPVPFILLFITKIIAWMEKCRVKLFNRFAGWLLAKAEKNRAKIEKYSFWGVCLFVAVPLPVTGAWTGSLVAAVINMKFWKALLSCFIGVLIAGVVVTAIAYGGLAAFQWLL
;
A
#
# COMPACT_ATOMS: atom_id res chain seq x y z
N MET A 1 -2.45 34.28 -31.72
CA MET A 1 -1.59 34.19 -30.51
C MET A 1 -2.34 34.31 -29.18
N GLN A 2 -3.38 35.14 -29.04
CA GLN A 2 -4.12 35.31 -27.78
C GLN A 2 -4.93 34.09 -27.32
N SER A 3 -5.52 33.28 -28.23
CA SER A 3 -6.27 32.07 -27.84
C SER A 3 -5.36 30.98 -27.23
N ARG A 4 -4.17 30.78 -27.82
CA ARG A 4 -3.11 29.87 -27.33
C ARG A 4 -2.52 30.31 -25.97
N ARG A 5 -2.52 31.62 -25.70
CA ARG A 5 -2.08 32.20 -24.41
C ARG A 5 -3.16 32.03 -23.33
N LYS A 6 -4.46 32.11 -23.68
CA LYS A 6 -5.59 31.87 -22.76
C LYS A 6 -5.74 30.38 -22.39
N SER A 7 -5.55 29.45 -23.33
CA SER A 7 -5.62 28.00 -23.05
C SER A 7 -4.52 27.55 -22.07
N THR A 8 -3.29 28.00 -22.27
CA THR A 8 -2.15 27.68 -21.40
C THR A 8 -2.25 28.28 -20.00
N GLN A 9 -2.89 29.45 -19.82
CA GLN A 9 -3.16 29.99 -18.49
C GLN A 9 -4.23 29.20 -17.74
N SER A 10 -5.33 28.82 -18.40
CA SER A 10 -6.39 27.98 -17.82
C SER A 10 -5.84 26.64 -17.31
N GLU A 11 -4.95 26.00 -18.08
CA GLU A 11 -4.29 24.76 -17.67
C GLU A 11 -3.39 24.92 -16.44
N ARG A 12 -2.62 26.02 -16.36
CA ARG A 12 -1.77 26.32 -15.20
C ARG A 12 -2.59 26.57 -13.94
N ILE A 13 -3.70 27.31 -14.05
CA ILE A 13 -4.61 27.55 -12.93
C ILE A 13 -5.21 26.23 -12.44
N ARG A 14 -5.71 25.38 -13.35
CA ARG A 14 -6.23 24.05 -13.00
C ARG A 14 -5.18 23.18 -12.32
N TYR A 15 -3.94 23.18 -12.83
CA TYR A 15 -2.83 22.48 -12.20
C TYR A 15 -2.62 22.94 -10.75
N MET A 16 -2.51 24.25 -10.53
CA MET A 16 -2.29 24.83 -9.19
C MET A 16 -3.44 24.49 -8.22
N VAL A 17 -4.69 24.62 -8.67
CA VAL A 17 -5.88 24.29 -7.87
C VAL A 17 -5.89 22.82 -7.48
N MET A 18 -5.62 21.91 -8.43
CA MET A 18 -5.63 20.48 -8.13
C MET A 18 -4.49 20.07 -7.21
N VAL A 19 -3.28 20.60 -7.39
CA VAL A 19 -2.16 20.36 -6.48
C VAL A 19 -2.50 20.87 -5.06
N ALA A 20 -3.12 22.04 -4.94
CA ALA A 20 -3.58 22.57 -3.66
C ALA A 20 -4.67 21.69 -3.00
N MET A 21 -5.63 21.19 -3.78
CA MET A 21 -6.65 20.26 -3.26
C MET A 21 -6.04 18.95 -2.76
N PHE A 22 -5.11 18.36 -3.50
CA PHE A 22 -4.42 17.14 -3.07
C PHE A 22 -3.53 17.37 -1.84
N MET A 23 -2.91 18.55 -1.72
CA MET A 23 -2.20 18.96 -0.51
C MET A 23 -3.13 19.05 0.69
N ALA A 24 -4.28 19.71 0.54
CA ALA A 24 -5.28 19.80 1.61
C ALA A 24 -5.79 18.42 2.02
N MET A 25 -6.09 17.54 1.06
CA MET A 25 -6.49 16.16 1.34
C MET A 25 -5.39 15.38 2.05
N ALA A 26 -4.14 15.49 1.60
CA ALA A 26 -3.00 14.81 2.23
C ALA A 26 -2.84 15.26 3.70
N PHE A 27 -2.94 16.56 3.96
CA PHE A 27 -2.91 17.10 5.32
C PHE A 27 -4.09 16.61 6.17
N VAL A 28 -5.33 16.64 5.65
CA VAL A 28 -6.51 16.12 6.34
C VAL A 28 -6.37 14.63 6.66
N THR A 29 -5.79 13.83 5.77
CA THR A 29 -5.53 12.41 6.08
C THR A 29 -4.54 12.23 7.22
N THR A 30 -3.56 13.12 7.39
CA THR A 30 -2.69 13.12 8.57
C THR A 30 -3.46 13.47 9.85
N LEU A 31 -4.52 14.27 9.78
CA LEU A 31 -5.36 14.59 10.95
C LEU A 31 -6.28 13.42 11.33
N LEU A 32 -6.86 12.75 10.33
CA LEU A 32 -7.90 11.73 10.55
C LEU A 32 -7.34 10.32 10.79
N ILE A 33 -6.21 9.99 10.16
CA ILE A 33 -5.66 8.63 10.12
C ILE A 33 -4.20 8.68 10.59
N ARG A 34 -4.01 8.93 11.89
CA ARG A 34 -2.70 9.02 12.54
C ARG A 34 -2.56 7.95 13.61
N ILE A 35 -1.81 6.90 13.31
CA ILE A 35 -1.52 5.84 14.29
C ILE A 35 -0.11 6.08 14.82
N LYS A 36 0.02 6.45 16.09
CA LYS A 36 1.31 6.64 16.75
C LYS A 36 1.84 5.30 17.25
N VAL A 37 3.08 4.96 16.87
CA VAL A 37 3.85 3.85 17.41
C VAL A 37 4.99 4.45 18.23
N PRO A 38 4.87 4.47 19.57
CA PRO A 38 5.89 5.03 20.42
C PRO A 38 7.26 4.36 20.19
N PRO A 39 8.39 5.10 20.33
CA PRO A 39 8.44 6.47 20.85
C PRO A 39 8.17 7.55 19.79
N MET A 40 8.60 7.38 18.53
CA MET A 40 8.66 8.48 17.54
C MET A 40 8.02 8.19 16.18
N LEU A 41 7.50 6.98 15.96
CA LEU A 41 7.01 6.56 14.65
C LEU A 41 5.52 6.88 14.50
N THR A 42 5.14 7.40 13.34
CA THR A 42 3.73 7.72 13.03
C THR A 42 3.37 7.15 11.67
N MET A 43 2.33 6.32 11.65
CA MET A 43 1.73 5.78 10.44
C MET A 43 0.58 6.69 10.01
N ASP A 44 0.67 7.16 8.76
CA ASP A 44 -0.27 8.07 8.11
C ASP A 44 -0.51 7.64 6.65
N VAL A 45 -1.53 8.25 6.02
CA VAL A 45 -1.99 7.89 4.66
C VAL A 45 -1.68 8.99 3.63
N LYS A 46 -1.00 10.06 4.05
CA LYS A 46 -0.73 11.23 3.20
C LYS A 46 0.08 10.87 1.95
N ASP A 47 1.03 9.95 2.06
CA ASP A 47 1.90 9.52 0.96
C ASP A 47 1.12 8.84 -0.17
N THR A 48 0.03 8.14 0.13
CA THR A 48 -0.90 7.66 -0.90
C THR A 48 -1.48 8.81 -1.72
N VAL A 49 -1.95 9.86 -1.05
CA VAL A 49 -2.56 11.03 -1.71
C VAL A 49 -1.52 11.78 -2.55
N ILE A 50 -0.31 11.95 -2.00
CA ILE A 50 0.82 12.60 -2.69
C ILE A 50 1.22 11.81 -3.94
N ALA A 51 1.37 10.48 -3.82
CA ALA A 51 1.72 9.62 -4.95
C ALA A 51 0.64 9.67 -6.05
N LEU A 52 -0.64 9.70 -5.70
CA LEU A 52 -1.74 9.87 -6.67
C LEU A 52 -1.64 11.20 -7.41
N CYS A 53 -1.37 12.30 -6.70
CA CYS A 53 -1.11 13.60 -7.32
C CYS A 53 0.09 13.53 -8.28
N GLY A 54 1.16 12.86 -7.85
CA GLY A 54 2.35 12.61 -8.67
C GLY A 54 2.07 11.81 -9.94
N LEU A 55 1.20 10.81 -9.88
CA LEU A 55 0.79 10.03 -11.05
C LEU A 55 -0.04 10.84 -12.06
N PHE A 56 -0.85 11.80 -11.59
CA PHE A 56 -1.70 12.62 -12.46
C PHE A 56 -0.98 13.83 -13.06
N TRP A 57 -0.17 14.53 -12.25
CA TRP A 57 0.44 15.82 -12.61
C TRP A 57 1.97 15.81 -12.57
N GLY A 58 2.58 14.68 -12.26
CA GLY A 58 4.02 14.44 -12.37
C GLY A 58 4.80 14.67 -11.08
N PRO A 59 6.12 14.38 -11.10
CA PRO A 59 6.98 14.32 -9.92
C PRO A 59 7.15 15.67 -9.22
N LEU A 60 7.07 16.80 -9.93
CA LEU A 60 7.15 18.12 -9.33
C LEU A 60 5.96 18.39 -8.41
N ALA A 61 4.75 17.95 -8.79
CA ALA A 61 3.56 18.08 -7.95
C ALA A 61 3.72 17.25 -6.66
N ALA A 62 4.20 16.01 -6.78
CA ALA A 62 4.49 15.17 -5.62
C ALA A 62 5.54 15.83 -4.70
N LEU A 63 6.64 16.35 -5.26
CA LEU A 63 7.69 17.01 -4.49
C LEU A 63 7.18 18.21 -3.70
N ILE A 64 6.38 19.07 -4.33
CA ILE A 64 5.80 20.26 -3.68
C ILE A 64 4.98 19.83 -2.46
N ILE A 65 4.10 18.84 -2.61
CA ILE A 65 3.23 18.39 -1.51
C ILE A 65 4.04 17.65 -0.43
N SER A 66 5.02 16.82 -0.82
CA SER A 66 5.92 16.11 0.11
C SER A 66 6.74 17.04 1.01
N VAL A 67 6.95 18.29 0.59
CA VAL A 67 7.64 19.31 1.41
C VAL A 67 6.64 20.14 2.21
N LEU A 68 5.57 20.61 1.57
CA LEU A 68 4.64 21.55 2.20
C LEU A 68 3.74 20.90 3.25
N VAL A 69 3.30 19.65 3.07
CA VAL A 69 2.43 19.00 4.05
C VAL A 69 3.16 18.75 5.38
N PRO A 70 4.39 18.21 5.41
CA PRO A 70 5.15 18.12 6.66
C PRO A 70 5.46 19.48 7.32
N LEU A 71 5.62 20.55 6.54
CA LEU A 71 5.74 21.91 7.09
C LEU A 71 4.45 22.37 7.77
N LEU A 72 3.29 22.06 7.19
CA LEU A 72 1.99 22.32 7.82
C LEU A 72 1.82 21.47 9.09
N GLU A 73 2.24 20.20 9.07
CA GLU A 73 2.22 19.33 10.25
C GLU A 73 3.09 19.90 11.37
N LEU A 74 4.28 20.41 11.05
CA LEU A 74 5.19 21.01 12.01
C LEU A 74 4.53 22.14 12.82
N ILE A 75 3.80 23.03 12.14
CA ILE A 75 3.19 24.20 12.79
C ILE A 75 1.84 23.91 13.46
N THR A 76 1.24 22.73 13.22
CA THR A 76 -0.12 22.42 13.69
C THR A 76 -0.21 21.27 14.68
N VAL A 77 0.34 20.08 14.36
CA VAL A 77 0.05 18.84 15.09
C VAL A 77 1.32 18.01 15.40
N SER A 78 2.50 18.48 15.00
CA SER A 78 3.74 17.74 15.22
C SER A 78 4.15 17.75 16.69
N ASP A 79 4.33 16.56 17.27
CA ASP A 79 4.87 16.41 18.64
C ASP A 79 6.41 16.28 18.63
N THR A 80 6.99 15.94 17.48
CA THR A 80 8.43 15.66 17.33
C THR A 80 9.20 16.81 16.69
N GLY A 81 8.52 17.93 16.43
CA GLY A 81 9.13 19.16 15.90
C GLY A 81 9.91 18.93 14.60
N ALA A 82 11.13 19.50 14.54
CA ALA A 82 12.00 19.45 13.36
C ALA A 82 12.41 18.02 12.97
N TYR A 83 12.49 17.08 13.92
CA TYR A 83 12.76 15.68 13.63
C TYR A 83 11.65 15.08 12.76
N GLY A 84 10.39 15.24 13.18
CA GLY A 84 9.24 14.77 12.42
C GLY A 84 9.16 15.38 11.04
N LEU A 85 9.47 16.68 10.91
CA LEU A 85 9.53 17.38 9.64
C LEU A 85 10.50 16.68 8.67
N ILE A 86 11.76 16.49 9.07
CA ILE A 86 12.81 15.93 8.20
C ILE A 86 12.46 14.49 7.80
N MET A 87 12.07 13.66 8.77
CA MET A 87 11.74 12.25 8.53
C MET A 87 10.54 12.10 7.58
N ASN A 88 9.50 12.91 7.77
CA ASN A 88 8.33 12.88 6.90
C ASN A 88 8.68 13.36 5.48
N ILE A 89 9.46 14.42 5.32
CA ILE A 89 9.89 14.88 3.98
C ILE A 89 10.69 13.78 3.28
N LEU A 90 11.67 13.18 3.95
CA LEU A 90 12.50 12.12 3.36
C LEU A 90 11.63 10.93 2.92
N GLY A 91 10.71 10.46 3.77
CA GLY A 91 9.84 9.34 3.44
C GLY A 91 8.91 9.65 2.27
N SER A 92 8.21 10.79 2.33
CA SER A 92 7.26 11.23 1.32
C SER A 92 7.93 11.48 -0.04
N VAL A 93 9.13 12.06 -0.07
CA VAL A 93 9.89 12.28 -1.30
C VAL A 93 10.36 10.95 -1.87
N SER A 94 11.03 10.11 -1.08
CA SER A 94 11.57 8.83 -1.52
C SER A 94 10.50 7.89 -2.08
N PHE A 95 9.30 7.89 -1.50
CA PHE A 95 8.18 7.13 -2.04
C PHE A 95 7.52 7.83 -3.23
N SER A 96 6.87 8.96 -2.98
CA SER A 96 5.88 9.52 -3.92
C SER A 96 6.51 10.11 -5.19
N VAL A 97 7.70 10.72 -5.07
CA VAL A 97 8.41 11.29 -6.22
C VAL A 97 8.95 10.16 -7.10
N THR A 98 9.46 9.08 -6.51
CA THR A 98 9.94 7.89 -7.24
C THR A 98 8.82 7.25 -8.04
N VAL A 99 7.65 7.04 -7.43
CA VAL A 99 6.45 6.54 -8.12
C VAL A 99 6.12 7.40 -9.33
N ALA A 100 6.11 8.73 -9.16
CA ALA A 100 5.80 9.67 -10.23
C ALA A 100 6.85 9.71 -11.34
N LEU A 101 8.15 9.56 -11.00
CA LEU A 101 9.24 9.51 -11.97
C LEU A 101 9.14 8.27 -12.87
N PHE A 102 8.92 7.10 -12.28
CA PHE A 102 8.77 5.84 -13.03
C PHE A 102 7.51 5.84 -13.92
N TYR A 103 6.40 6.38 -13.43
CA TYR A 103 5.20 6.51 -14.25
C TYR A 103 5.36 7.55 -15.37
N LYS A 104 6.10 8.65 -15.12
CA LYS A 104 6.44 9.63 -16.17
C LYS A 104 7.31 9.01 -17.26
N TRP A 105 8.20 8.06 -16.90
CA TRP A 105 9.04 7.33 -17.84
C TRP A 105 8.23 6.41 -18.76
N LYS A 106 7.34 5.60 -18.19
CA LYS A 106 6.38 4.79 -18.96
C LYS A 106 4.98 4.95 -18.37
N LYS A 107 4.13 5.69 -19.09
CA LYS A 107 2.71 5.93 -18.74
C LYS A 107 1.84 4.70 -18.98
N THR A 108 2.21 3.57 -18.38
CA THR A 108 1.52 2.29 -18.46
C THR A 108 1.23 1.78 -17.05
N LEU A 109 0.35 0.78 -16.93
CA LEU A 109 0.11 0.11 -15.66
C LEU A 109 1.41 -0.47 -15.09
N TRP A 110 2.25 -1.06 -15.95
CA TRP A 110 3.55 -1.60 -15.57
C TRP A 110 4.51 -0.53 -15.07
N GLY A 111 4.53 0.67 -15.67
CA GLY A 111 5.34 1.78 -15.17
C GLY A 111 4.87 2.27 -13.79
N ALA A 112 3.56 2.24 -13.51
CA ALA A 112 3.03 2.56 -12.18
C ALA A 112 3.37 1.48 -11.15
N VAL A 113 3.20 0.20 -11.48
CA VAL A 113 3.55 -0.93 -10.59
C VAL A 113 5.04 -0.93 -10.28
N LEU A 114 5.89 -0.75 -11.29
CA LEU A 114 7.33 -0.69 -11.10
C LEU A 114 7.71 0.50 -10.21
N GLY A 115 7.10 1.67 -10.44
CA GLY A 115 7.30 2.84 -9.60
C GLY A 115 6.86 2.65 -8.14
N LEU A 116 5.77 1.91 -7.91
CA LEU A 116 5.29 1.58 -6.56
C LEU A 116 6.24 0.63 -5.83
N ILE A 117 6.75 -0.40 -6.52
CA ILE A 117 7.73 -1.33 -5.94
C ILE A 117 9.04 -0.60 -5.64
N THR A 118 9.59 0.14 -6.62
CA THR A 118 10.86 0.86 -6.43
C THR A 118 10.74 1.98 -5.41
N GLY A 119 9.63 2.71 -5.41
CA GLY A 119 9.33 3.74 -4.40
C GLY A 119 9.22 3.16 -3.00
N ALA A 120 8.55 2.01 -2.82
CA ALA A 120 8.44 1.32 -1.54
C ALA A 120 9.83 0.89 -1.02
N CYS A 121 10.62 0.21 -1.86
CA CYS A 121 11.97 -0.22 -1.48
C CYS A 121 12.88 0.97 -1.16
N LEU A 122 12.83 2.04 -1.96
CA LEU A 122 13.65 3.23 -1.73
C LEU A 122 13.24 3.95 -0.45
N MET A 123 11.94 4.09 -0.18
CA MET A 123 11.44 4.70 1.06
C MET A 123 11.93 3.92 2.27
N VAL A 124 11.81 2.59 2.28
CA VAL A 124 12.30 1.75 3.38
C VAL A 124 13.80 1.96 3.58
N ALA A 125 14.59 1.89 2.50
CA ALA A 125 16.04 2.09 2.59
C ALA A 125 16.40 3.47 3.14
N VAL A 126 15.84 4.55 2.58
CA VAL A 126 16.11 5.93 3.03
C VAL A 126 15.68 6.12 4.48
N MET A 127 14.55 5.55 4.90
CA MET A 127 14.09 5.64 6.28
C MET A 127 14.97 4.88 7.27
N LEU A 128 15.49 3.71 6.92
CA LEU A 128 16.44 3.02 7.79
C LEU A 128 17.74 3.82 7.96
N LEU A 129 18.24 4.42 6.89
CA LEU A 129 19.44 5.26 6.92
C LEU A 129 19.23 6.56 7.69
N ALA A 130 18.11 7.22 7.42
CA ALA A 130 17.74 8.44 8.12
C ALA A 130 17.60 8.17 9.61
N ASN A 131 17.00 7.05 10.02
CA ASN A 131 16.93 6.69 11.43
C ASN A 131 18.33 6.48 12.03
N LEU A 132 19.25 5.80 11.34
CA LEU A 132 20.63 5.60 11.84
C LEU A 132 21.43 6.89 12.05
N VAL A 133 21.11 7.95 11.30
CA VAL A 133 21.83 9.24 11.38
C VAL A 133 21.10 10.23 12.27
N ILE A 134 19.79 10.35 12.14
CA ILE A 134 18.99 11.42 12.73
C ILE A 134 18.45 11.03 14.11
N THR A 135 18.04 9.76 14.29
CA THR A 135 17.44 9.30 15.56
C THR A 135 18.40 9.34 16.76
N PRO A 136 19.69 8.97 16.63
CA PRO A 136 20.68 9.12 17.71
C PRO A 136 20.81 10.57 18.18
N LEU A 137 20.82 11.52 17.24
CA LEU A 137 20.93 12.95 17.52
C LEU A 137 19.68 13.49 18.23
N PHE A 138 18.52 12.93 17.91
CA PHE A 138 17.25 13.37 18.48
C PHE A 138 16.95 12.76 19.86
N LEU A 139 17.23 11.46 20.04
CA LEU A 139 16.99 10.74 21.30
C LEU A 139 18.17 10.78 22.26
N ASN A 140 19.33 11.33 21.85
CA ASN A 140 20.60 11.26 22.58
C ASN A 140 20.99 9.83 22.98
N VAL A 141 20.79 8.89 22.06
CA VAL A 141 21.14 7.46 22.22
C VAL A 141 22.28 7.08 21.27
N SER A 142 22.91 5.94 21.48
CA SER A 142 23.99 5.50 20.60
C SER A 142 23.46 4.99 19.24
N ILE A 143 24.31 5.05 18.21
CA ILE A 143 23.98 4.45 16.89
C ILE A 143 23.76 2.94 17.02
N ALA A 144 24.44 2.28 17.96
CA ALA A 144 24.29 0.85 18.23
C ALA A 144 22.87 0.52 18.72
N ASP A 145 22.30 1.35 19.60
CA ASP A 145 20.94 1.16 20.11
C ASP A 145 19.91 1.28 18.97
N VAL A 146 20.06 2.30 18.12
CA VAL A 146 19.18 2.49 16.95
C VAL A 146 19.32 1.36 15.94
N ARG A 147 20.54 0.84 15.75
CA ARG A 147 20.77 -0.33 14.91
C ARG A 147 20.06 -1.56 15.45
N GLY A 148 20.04 -1.75 16.76
CA GLY A 148 19.26 -2.80 17.43
C GLY A 148 17.76 -2.69 17.18
N MET A 149 17.24 -1.47 17.02
CA MET A 149 15.83 -1.22 16.69
C MET A 149 15.48 -1.56 15.23
N ILE A 150 16.46 -1.75 14.33
CA ILE A 150 16.18 -1.96 12.90
C ILE A 150 15.33 -3.22 12.65
N PRO A 151 15.75 -4.42 13.07
CA PRO A 151 15.01 -5.64 12.72
C PRO A 151 13.65 -5.72 13.42
N ALA A 152 13.59 -5.25 14.67
CA ALA A 152 12.41 -5.39 15.52
C ALA A 152 11.35 -4.31 15.27
N LEU A 153 11.75 -3.09 14.94
CA LEU A 153 10.84 -1.95 14.87
C LEU A 153 10.92 -1.18 13.56
N LEU A 154 12.11 -0.69 13.17
CA LEU A 154 12.21 0.27 12.06
C LEU A 154 11.94 -0.39 10.70
N LEU A 155 12.46 -1.58 10.45
CA LEU A 155 12.25 -2.28 9.19
C LEU A 155 10.79 -2.77 9.05
N PRO A 156 10.19 -3.46 10.05
CA PRO A 156 8.78 -3.85 9.98
C PRO A 156 7.85 -2.65 9.83
N PHE A 157 8.06 -1.58 10.60
CA PHE A 157 7.23 -0.39 10.55
C PHE A 157 7.29 0.30 9.18
N ASN A 158 8.50 0.56 8.65
CA ASN A 158 8.63 1.24 7.36
C ASN A 158 8.13 0.36 6.21
N SER A 159 8.29 -0.95 6.30
CA SER A 159 7.75 -1.90 5.32
C SER A 159 6.22 -1.89 5.34
N LEU A 160 5.62 -1.92 6.52
CA LEU A 160 4.17 -1.84 6.68
C LEU A 160 3.62 -0.50 6.16
N LYS A 161 4.29 0.62 6.48
CA LYS A 161 3.94 1.93 5.94
C LYS A 161 4.00 1.95 4.41
N ALA A 162 5.07 1.39 3.82
CA ALA A 162 5.21 1.29 2.38
C ALA A 162 4.09 0.46 1.74
N MET A 163 3.78 -0.70 2.32
CA MET A 163 2.71 -1.59 1.85
C MET A 163 1.35 -0.91 1.92
N PHE A 164 1.05 -0.22 3.02
CA PHE A 164 -0.19 0.52 3.18
C PHE A 164 -0.31 1.62 2.11
N ASN A 165 0.76 2.36 1.87
CA ASN A 165 0.80 3.41 0.86
C ASN A 165 0.60 2.85 -0.56
N VAL A 166 1.26 1.73 -0.90
CA VAL A 166 1.09 1.04 -2.19
C VAL A 166 -0.34 0.54 -2.36
N GLY A 167 -0.90 -0.12 -1.35
CA GLY A 167 -2.28 -0.60 -1.36
C GLY A 167 -3.28 0.53 -1.55
N GLY A 168 -3.10 1.64 -0.85
CA GLY A 168 -3.90 2.85 -0.99
C GLY A 168 -3.86 3.42 -2.41
N VAL A 169 -2.67 3.51 -3.03
CA VAL A 169 -2.56 4.00 -4.41
C VAL A 169 -3.27 3.06 -5.38
N LEU A 170 -3.08 1.74 -5.25
CA LEU A 170 -3.72 0.76 -6.14
C LEU A 170 -5.25 0.78 -6.00
N LEU A 171 -5.76 0.93 -4.79
CA LEU A 171 -7.18 1.01 -4.50
C LEU A 171 -7.82 2.28 -5.06
N LEU A 172 -7.17 3.44 -4.86
CA LEU A 172 -7.75 4.75 -5.15
C LEU A 172 -7.46 5.27 -6.57
N TYR A 173 -6.37 4.84 -7.21
CA TYR A 173 -5.95 5.39 -8.52
C TYR A 173 -7.04 5.27 -9.57
N LYS A 174 -7.65 4.09 -9.70
CA LYS A 174 -8.65 3.79 -10.73
C LYS A 174 -9.97 4.56 -10.54
N PRO A 175 -10.62 4.55 -9.36
CA PRO A 175 -11.84 5.34 -9.15
C PRO A 175 -11.57 6.84 -9.32
N LEU A 176 -10.45 7.34 -8.79
CA LEU A 176 -10.10 8.77 -8.82
C LEU A 176 -9.76 9.24 -10.24
N SER A 177 -8.95 8.49 -10.99
CA SER A 177 -8.64 8.78 -12.40
C SER A 177 -9.90 8.87 -13.26
N ARG A 178 -10.88 7.97 -13.04
CA ARG A 178 -12.17 8.01 -13.76
C ARG A 178 -12.99 9.24 -13.42
N ALA A 179 -13.09 9.60 -12.14
CA ALA A 179 -13.80 10.79 -11.70
C ALA A 179 -13.21 12.05 -12.31
N LEU A 180 -11.88 12.23 -12.22
CA LEU A 180 -11.17 13.38 -12.76
C LEU A 180 -11.25 13.46 -14.29
N ARG A 181 -11.27 12.32 -15.01
CA ARG A 181 -11.49 12.29 -16.47
C ARG A 181 -12.90 12.71 -16.85
N LYS A 182 -13.93 12.30 -16.10
CA LYS A 182 -15.32 12.74 -16.35
C LYS A 182 -15.47 14.26 -16.20
N LEU A 183 -14.77 14.84 -15.22
CA LEU A 183 -14.76 16.27 -14.97
C LEU A 183 -13.84 17.05 -15.92
N ARG A 184 -13.13 16.37 -16.84
CA ARG A 184 -12.16 16.96 -17.78
C ARG A 184 -11.02 17.74 -17.09
N ILE A 185 -10.60 17.25 -15.93
CA ILE A 185 -9.58 17.87 -15.08
C ILE A 185 -8.16 17.35 -15.38
N LEU A 186 -8.03 16.11 -15.91
CA LEU A 186 -6.71 15.53 -16.21
C LEU A 186 -6.08 16.13 -17.48
N PRO A 187 -4.76 16.30 -17.54
CA PRO A 187 -4.06 16.77 -18.75
C PRO A 187 -4.34 15.84 -19.95
N GLY A 188 -4.74 16.42 -21.09
CA GLY A 188 -5.03 15.68 -22.32
C GLY A 188 -6.42 15.05 -22.40
N SER A 189 -7.41 15.52 -21.63
CA SER A 189 -8.81 15.08 -21.73
C SER A 189 -9.64 15.79 -22.80
N GLU A 190 -9.05 16.70 -23.59
CA GLU A 190 -9.71 17.34 -24.72
C GLU A 190 -9.69 16.43 -25.96
N LYS A 191 -10.84 16.26 -26.61
CA LYS A 191 -10.91 15.53 -27.88
C LYS A 191 -10.25 16.37 -28.99
N PRO A 192 -9.54 15.75 -29.95
CA PRO A 192 -9.06 16.42 -31.18
C PRO A 192 -10.15 17.06 -32.06
N GLN A 193 -11.43 16.87 -31.72
CA GLN A 193 -12.58 17.33 -32.51
C GLN A 193 -12.78 18.86 -32.47
N LEU A 194 -12.29 19.56 -31.43
CA LEU A 194 -12.33 21.03 -31.39
C LEU A 194 -11.23 21.68 -32.24
N GLU A 195 -10.07 21.04 -32.39
CA GLU A 195 -9.05 21.49 -33.34
C GLU A 195 -9.44 21.16 -34.78
N ALA A 196 -10.04 19.99 -35.05
CA ALA A 196 -10.55 19.66 -36.38
C ALA A 196 -11.69 20.59 -36.85
N ALA A 197 -12.57 21.02 -35.94
CA ALA A 197 -13.62 21.99 -36.23
C ALA A 197 -13.07 23.42 -36.43
N ALA A 198 -12.01 23.80 -35.71
CA ALA A 198 -11.36 25.10 -35.88
C ALA A 198 -10.50 25.17 -37.15
N ILE A 199 -9.89 24.05 -37.57
CA ILE A 199 -9.09 23.92 -38.80
C ILE A 199 -10.00 23.88 -40.04
N ALA A 200 -11.21 23.31 -39.94
CA ALA A 200 -12.19 23.30 -41.03
C ALA A 200 -12.81 24.68 -41.32
N THR A 201 -12.66 25.66 -40.40
CA THR A 201 -13.18 27.02 -40.57
C THR A 201 -12.14 28.06 -41.03
N SER A 202 -10.89 27.65 -41.26
CA SER A 202 -9.81 28.59 -41.66
C SER A 202 -9.10 28.18 -42.95
N SER A 203 -9.70 27.33 -43.77
CA SER A 203 -9.12 26.90 -45.06
C SER A 203 -9.71 27.68 -46.23
N GLU A 204 -9.66 29.00 -46.18
CA GLU A 204 -9.64 29.83 -47.39
C GLU A 204 -8.61 30.93 -47.15
N THR A 205 -7.80 31.18 -48.20
CA THR A 205 -6.65 32.10 -48.31
C THR A 205 -5.28 31.62 -47.80
N GLU A 206 -4.42 31.44 -48.81
CA GLU A 206 -2.94 31.49 -48.85
C GLU A 206 -2.22 30.17 -49.14
N ALA A 207 -1.99 29.98 -50.44
CA ALA A 207 -0.95 29.15 -51.02
C ALA A 207 0.43 29.84 -50.92
N CYS A 208 1.48 29.03 -51.07
CA CYS A 208 2.91 29.35 -51.19
C CYS A 208 3.67 29.66 -49.89
N GLU A 209 4.24 28.60 -49.29
CA GLU A 209 5.70 28.45 -49.17
C GLU A 209 6.01 27.08 -48.55
N ASN A 210 7.01 26.38 -49.10
CA ASN A 210 7.67 25.29 -48.39
C ASN A 210 8.75 25.91 -47.48
N PRO A 211 8.70 25.69 -46.16
CA PRO A 211 9.91 25.68 -45.38
C PRO A 211 10.10 24.31 -44.70
N ILE A 212 11.20 23.67 -45.08
CA ILE A 212 12.11 22.87 -44.26
C ILE A 212 11.46 22.17 -43.06
N VAL A 213 11.31 20.85 -43.18
CA VAL A 213 11.08 19.94 -42.05
C VAL A 213 12.23 20.08 -41.06
N ALA A 214 12.08 20.98 -40.09
CA ALA A 214 12.93 21.01 -38.91
C ALA A 214 12.57 19.81 -38.04
N GLU A 215 13.40 18.76 -38.09
CA GLU A 215 13.33 17.66 -37.13
C GLU A 215 13.35 18.24 -35.70
N ALA A 216 12.31 17.94 -34.93
CA ALA A 216 12.22 18.33 -33.53
C ALA A 216 13.46 17.81 -32.76
N PRO A 217 14.05 18.63 -31.86
CA PRO A 217 15.31 18.26 -31.22
C PRO A 217 15.13 17.00 -30.37
N LYS A 218 16.00 16.01 -30.58
CA LYS A 218 16.16 14.73 -29.83
C LYS A 218 16.49 14.90 -28.32
N LYS A 219 16.06 16.00 -27.68
CA LYS A 219 16.33 16.32 -26.26
C LYS A 219 15.53 15.48 -25.24
N LYS A 220 14.50 14.73 -25.66
CA LYS A 220 13.68 13.90 -24.74
C LYS A 220 14.40 12.65 -24.21
N LYS A 221 15.37 12.09 -24.94
CA LYS A 221 16.09 10.86 -24.55
C LYS A 221 17.18 11.10 -23.48
N LEU A 222 17.78 12.29 -23.48
CA LEU A 222 18.92 12.59 -22.61
C LEU A 222 18.49 12.88 -21.16
N THR A 223 17.39 13.62 -20.97
CA THR A 223 16.83 13.88 -19.64
C THR A 223 16.24 12.63 -18.98
N SER A 224 15.74 11.66 -19.77
CA SER A 224 15.27 10.39 -19.22
C SER A 224 16.42 9.49 -18.75
N LEU A 225 17.59 9.57 -19.42
CA LEU A 225 18.75 8.76 -19.11
C LEU A 225 19.34 9.14 -17.74
N TRP A 226 19.53 10.44 -17.47
CA TRP A 226 20.04 10.92 -16.18
C TRP A 226 19.10 10.63 -15.01
N VAL A 227 17.78 10.66 -15.22
CA VAL A 227 16.80 10.29 -14.19
C VAL A 227 16.83 8.79 -13.91
N THR A 228 16.94 7.94 -14.93
CA THR A 228 17.12 6.50 -14.72
C THR A 228 18.46 6.17 -14.08
N LEU A 229 19.54 6.86 -14.45
CA LEU A 229 20.86 6.65 -13.84
C LEU A 229 20.90 7.12 -12.39
N ALA A 230 20.23 8.24 -12.05
CA ALA A 230 20.10 8.70 -10.67
C ALA A 230 19.24 7.75 -9.83
N ALA A 231 18.15 7.22 -10.38
CA ALA A 231 17.31 6.22 -9.71
C ALA A 231 18.05 4.87 -9.54
N LEU A 232 18.81 4.44 -10.55
CA LEU A 232 19.63 3.24 -10.48
C LEU A 232 20.78 3.41 -9.47
N ALA A 233 21.42 4.58 -9.43
CA ALA A 233 22.45 4.92 -8.45
C ALA A 233 21.87 4.99 -7.02
N LEU A 234 20.63 5.45 -6.85
CA LEU A 234 19.92 5.40 -5.57
C LEU A 234 19.57 3.96 -5.15
N ILE A 235 19.14 3.11 -6.09
CA ILE A 235 18.84 1.69 -5.83
C ILE A 235 20.11 0.90 -5.53
N VAL A 236 21.18 1.11 -6.30
CA VAL A 236 22.48 0.46 -6.10
C VAL A 236 23.15 1.00 -4.85
N GLY A 237 23.08 2.30 -4.58
CA GLY A 237 23.55 2.91 -3.34
C GLY A 237 22.81 2.35 -2.12
N ALA A 238 21.48 2.24 -2.19
CA ALA A 238 20.67 1.60 -1.16
C ALA A 238 21.03 0.12 -0.98
N ALA A 239 21.19 -0.65 -2.06
CA ALA A 239 21.54 -2.07 -2.02
C ALA A 239 22.96 -2.32 -1.49
N VAL A 240 23.95 -1.53 -1.91
CA VAL A 240 25.33 -1.58 -1.41
C VAL A 240 25.40 -1.18 0.06
N LEU A 241 24.60 -0.21 0.48
CA LEU A 241 24.55 0.24 1.85
C LEU A 241 23.78 -0.75 2.75
N ILE A 242 22.70 -1.36 2.26
CA ILE A 242 22.06 -2.53 2.87
C ILE A 242 23.08 -3.65 3.02
N PHE A 243 23.86 -3.97 1.98
CA PHE A 243 24.90 -4.99 2.03
C PHE A 243 26.06 -4.64 2.98
N LYS A 244 26.41 -3.35 3.12
CA LYS A 244 27.47 -2.88 4.03
C LYS A 244 26.99 -2.81 5.48
N VAL A 245 25.73 -2.44 5.72
CA VAL A 245 25.08 -2.40 7.05
C VAL A 245 24.70 -3.81 7.53
N ILE A 246 24.36 -4.74 6.62
CA ILE A 246 24.09 -6.15 6.94
C ILE A 246 25.39 -6.97 7.00
N GLY A 247 26.27 -6.82 6.00
CA GLY A 247 27.51 -7.59 5.89
C GLY A 247 28.62 -7.15 6.85
N GLY A 248 28.56 -5.93 7.37
CA GLY A 248 29.55 -5.41 8.33
C GLY A 248 29.41 -5.93 9.77
N SER A 249 28.30 -6.58 10.13
CA SER A 249 28.11 -7.12 11.49
C SER A 249 27.52 -8.52 11.55
N PHE A 250 27.58 -9.26 10.45
CA PHE A 250 27.40 -10.71 10.51
C PHE A 250 28.71 -11.46 10.79
N VAL A 251 29.86 -10.78 10.77
CA VAL A 251 31.18 -11.41 10.88
C VAL A 251 31.89 -11.13 12.21
N LYS A 252 31.45 -10.13 12.99
CA LYS A 252 32.07 -9.82 14.29
C LYS A 252 31.01 -9.31 15.26
N ASP A 253 30.37 -10.24 15.95
CA ASP A 253 30.07 -10.14 17.38
C ASP A 253 29.51 -11.49 17.82
N GLU A 254 30.26 -12.19 18.65
CA GLU A 254 29.88 -13.45 19.31
C GLU A 254 28.85 -13.18 20.41
N GLY A 255 27.72 -12.59 20.03
CA GLY A 255 26.56 -12.32 20.88
C GLY A 255 25.31 -12.44 20.02
N GLY A 256 25.02 -13.67 19.57
CA GLY A 256 24.01 -13.97 18.57
C GLY A 256 22.65 -13.34 18.88
N PHE A 257 22.07 -12.69 17.88
CA PHE A 257 20.66 -12.31 17.80
C PHE A 257 19.80 -13.56 17.95
N SER A 258 19.44 -13.88 19.19
CA SER A 258 18.53 -14.98 19.49
C SER A 258 17.12 -14.57 19.09
N LEU A 259 16.38 -15.49 18.46
CA LEU A 259 14.95 -15.35 18.19
C LEU A 259 14.18 -14.90 19.45
N SER A 260 14.68 -15.28 20.64
CA SER A 260 14.12 -14.92 21.94
C SER A 260 14.11 -13.42 22.22
N THR A 261 15.06 -12.64 21.71
CA THR A 261 15.15 -11.18 21.97
C THR A 261 14.15 -10.39 21.13
N VAL A 262 13.84 -10.89 19.93
CA VAL A 262 12.77 -10.32 19.09
C VAL A 262 11.41 -10.72 19.62
N VAL A 263 11.27 -11.99 20.02
CA VAL A 263 10.06 -12.51 20.64
C VAL A 263 9.74 -11.72 21.92
N SER A 264 10.72 -11.46 22.80
CA SER A 264 10.50 -10.69 24.03
C SER A 264 10.17 -9.20 23.81
N ALA A 265 10.71 -8.58 22.75
CA ALA A 265 10.37 -7.21 22.37
C ALA A 265 8.93 -7.09 21.80
N ILE A 266 8.51 -8.09 21.03
CA ILE A 266 7.12 -8.21 20.53
C ILE A 266 6.17 -8.51 21.70
N GLU A 267 6.58 -9.39 22.61
CA GLU A 267 5.83 -9.72 23.83
C GLU A 267 5.63 -8.47 24.70
N SER A 268 6.67 -7.73 25.06
CA SER A 268 6.52 -6.50 25.87
C SER A 268 5.62 -5.45 25.22
N PHE A 269 5.70 -5.24 23.90
CA PHE A 269 4.81 -4.28 23.22
C PHE A 269 3.35 -4.73 23.19
N LEU A 270 3.09 -6.02 22.95
CA LEU A 270 1.73 -6.57 22.90
C LEU A 270 1.12 -6.76 24.31
N VAL A 271 1.91 -7.17 25.30
CA VAL A 271 1.49 -7.44 26.68
C VAL A 271 1.31 -6.15 27.48
N ASP A 272 2.29 -5.23 27.45
CA ASP A 272 2.30 -4.09 28.39
C ASP A 272 1.45 -2.90 27.92
N LYS A 273 1.18 -2.77 26.61
CA LYS A 273 0.42 -1.63 26.06
C LYS A 273 -0.95 -1.96 25.49
N LEU A 274 -1.12 -3.15 24.94
CA LEU A 274 -2.37 -3.56 24.26
C LEU A 274 -3.19 -4.53 25.11
N GLY A 275 -2.55 -5.32 25.97
CA GLY A 275 -3.16 -6.47 26.62
C GLY A 275 -3.03 -7.71 25.74
N ARG A 276 -2.70 -8.85 26.36
CA ARG A 276 -2.41 -10.12 25.68
C ARG A 276 -3.52 -10.55 24.72
N GLU A 277 -4.76 -10.34 25.14
CA GLU A 277 -5.99 -10.66 24.42
C GLU A 277 -6.15 -9.80 23.15
N LEU A 278 -5.93 -8.50 23.27
CA LEU A 278 -6.02 -7.53 22.18
C LEU A 278 -4.91 -7.72 21.14
N GLY A 279 -3.70 -8.07 21.60
CA GLY A 279 -2.59 -8.44 20.72
C GLY A 279 -2.94 -9.62 19.81
N VAL A 280 -3.52 -10.68 20.37
CA VAL A 280 -3.98 -11.86 19.60
C VAL A 280 -5.10 -11.49 18.62
N ILE A 281 -6.08 -10.68 19.04
CA ILE A 281 -7.17 -10.22 18.17
C ILE A 281 -6.62 -9.45 16.95
N ILE A 282 -5.76 -8.47 17.17
CA ILE A 282 -5.22 -7.61 16.11
C ILE A 282 -4.33 -8.41 15.16
N CYS A 283 -3.46 -9.27 15.69
CA CYS A 283 -2.64 -10.15 14.86
C CYS A 283 -3.52 -11.08 14.01
N SER A 284 -4.65 -11.55 14.54
CA SER A 284 -5.56 -12.42 13.80
C SER A 284 -6.39 -11.72 12.72
N MET A 285 -6.57 -10.40 12.84
CA MET A 285 -7.18 -9.58 11.80
C MET A 285 -6.27 -9.41 10.59
N LEU A 286 -4.95 -9.50 10.71
CA LEU A 286 -4.04 -9.18 9.60
C LEU A 286 -3.99 -10.29 8.53
N PRO A 287 -4.08 -9.97 7.22
CA PRO A 287 -4.26 -10.95 6.13
C PRO A 287 -3.10 -11.94 5.89
N ILE A 288 -1.94 -11.73 6.53
CA ILE A 288 -0.76 -12.63 6.39
C ILE A 288 -0.58 -13.49 7.64
N ILE A 289 -0.82 -12.90 8.81
CA ILE A 289 -0.66 -13.57 10.10
C ILE A 289 -1.89 -14.42 10.39
N GLU A 290 -3.08 -13.80 10.30
CA GLU A 290 -4.38 -14.41 10.50
C GLU A 290 -4.44 -15.30 11.78
N LEU A 291 -5.42 -16.20 11.86
CA LEU A 291 -5.54 -17.20 12.91
C LEU A 291 -4.26 -18.04 13.12
N ARG A 292 -3.49 -18.28 12.04
CA ARG A 292 -2.34 -19.19 12.02
C ARG A 292 -1.15 -18.66 12.80
N GLY A 293 -0.92 -17.35 12.76
CA GLY A 293 0.10 -16.69 13.56
C GLY A 293 -0.42 -16.22 14.93
N ALA A 294 -1.72 -15.92 15.05
CA ALA A 294 -2.29 -15.41 16.29
C ALA A 294 -2.35 -16.47 17.41
N ILE A 295 -2.64 -17.74 17.09
CA ILE A 295 -2.72 -18.82 18.09
C ILE A 295 -1.33 -19.15 18.70
N PRO A 296 -0.26 -19.36 17.89
CA PRO A 296 1.09 -19.54 18.42
C PRO A 296 1.60 -18.31 19.17
N LEU A 297 1.20 -17.10 18.75
CA LEU A 297 1.52 -15.88 19.48
C LEU A 297 0.86 -15.87 20.86
N GLY A 298 -0.44 -16.19 20.95
CA GLY A 298 -1.11 -16.31 22.25
C GLY A 298 -0.46 -17.35 23.17
N MET A 299 0.05 -18.45 22.60
CA MET A 299 0.83 -19.45 23.33
C MET A 299 2.14 -18.88 23.87
N ALA A 300 2.89 -18.15 23.04
CA ALA A 300 4.13 -17.48 23.46
C ALA A 300 3.87 -16.47 24.59
N LEU A 301 2.75 -15.75 24.52
CA LEU A 301 2.30 -14.81 25.55
C LEU A 301 1.77 -15.49 26.84
N GLY A 302 1.87 -16.82 26.95
CA GLY A 302 1.45 -17.61 28.10
C GLY A 302 -0.07 -17.69 28.30
N MET A 303 -0.86 -17.43 27.26
CA MET A 303 -2.32 -17.52 27.35
C MET A 303 -2.77 -18.99 27.32
N PRO A 304 -3.80 -19.37 28.08
CA PRO A 304 -4.37 -20.71 27.97
C PRO A 304 -4.95 -20.93 26.57
N TRP A 305 -4.88 -22.18 26.10
CA TRP A 305 -5.24 -22.55 24.72
C TRP A 305 -6.62 -22.05 24.30
N TRP A 306 -7.60 -22.06 25.20
CA TRP A 306 -8.97 -21.64 24.92
C TRP A 306 -9.10 -20.13 24.70
N GLN A 307 -8.29 -19.32 25.39
CA GLN A 307 -8.26 -17.87 25.19
C GLN A 307 -7.60 -17.54 23.86
N SER A 308 -6.44 -18.13 23.58
CA SER A 308 -5.73 -17.94 22.31
C SER A 308 -6.60 -18.35 21.12
N PHE A 309 -7.31 -19.47 21.23
CA PHE A 309 -8.27 -19.93 20.24
C PHE A 309 -9.43 -18.94 20.08
N LEU A 310 -10.10 -18.56 21.16
CA LEU A 310 -11.28 -17.69 21.12
C LEU A 310 -10.95 -16.32 20.52
N PHE A 311 -9.89 -15.66 21.02
CA PHE A 311 -9.51 -14.32 20.55
C PHE A 311 -8.99 -14.33 19.12
N ALA A 312 -8.28 -15.37 18.71
CA ALA A 312 -7.89 -15.52 17.32
C ALA A 312 -9.13 -15.71 16.42
N VAL A 313 -10.08 -16.57 16.78
CA VAL A 313 -11.31 -16.77 15.99
C VAL A 313 -12.10 -15.46 15.87
N LEU A 314 -12.24 -14.72 16.98
CA LEU A 314 -12.93 -13.42 16.97
C LEU A 314 -12.21 -12.40 16.07
N GLY A 315 -10.90 -12.24 16.22
CA GLY A 315 -10.11 -11.33 15.39
C GLY A 315 -10.16 -11.67 13.91
N ASN A 316 -10.10 -12.96 13.57
CA ASN A 316 -10.13 -13.43 12.18
C ASN A 316 -11.51 -13.24 11.52
N MET A 317 -12.59 -13.30 12.29
CA MET A 317 -13.96 -13.12 11.79
C MET A 317 -14.33 -11.66 11.58
N ILE A 318 -13.68 -10.70 12.23
CA ILE A 318 -13.96 -9.27 12.07
C ILE A 318 -13.80 -8.78 10.62
N PRO A 319 -12.71 -9.05 9.88
CA PRO A 319 -12.56 -8.59 8.49
C PRO A 319 -13.53 -9.26 7.49
N VAL A 320 -14.04 -10.47 7.78
CA VAL A 320 -14.82 -11.30 6.85
C VAL A 320 -16.13 -10.62 6.37
N PRO A 321 -17.02 -10.10 7.25
CA PRO A 321 -18.20 -9.35 6.84
C PRO A 321 -17.88 -8.17 5.92
N PHE A 322 -16.80 -7.43 6.20
CA PHE A 322 -16.42 -6.26 5.40
C PHE A 322 -15.98 -6.67 3.99
N ILE A 323 -15.18 -7.73 3.87
CA ILE A 323 -14.73 -8.25 2.58
C ILE A 323 -15.94 -8.71 1.75
N LEU A 324 -16.86 -9.48 2.34
CA LEU A 324 -18.05 -9.97 1.66
C LEU A 324 -18.95 -8.83 1.16
N LEU A 325 -19.20 -7.81 1.98
CA LEU A 325 -20.05 -6.67 1.63
C LEU A 325 -19.40 -5.72 0.61
N PHE A 326 -18.09 -5.52 0.71
CA PHE A 326 -17.37 -4.56 -0.14
C PHE A 326 -17.20 -5.10 -1.57
N ILE A 327 -16.82 -6.38 -1.69
CA ILE A 327 -16.54 -7.00 -3.00
C ILE A 327 -17.82 -7.25 -3.79
N THR A 328 -18.90 -7.71 -3.14
CA THR A 328 -20.20 -7.88 -3.81
C THR A 328 -20.74 -6.55 -4.33
N LYS A 329 -20.58 -5.45 -3.58
CA LYS A 329 -20.89 -4.08 -4.03
C LYS A 329 -20.04 -3.64 -5.23
N ILE A 330 -18.74 -3.96 -5.24
CA ILE A 330 -17.85 -3.66 -6.37
C ILE A 330 -18.31 -4.40 -7.64
N ILE A 331 -18.66 -5.68 -7.52
CA ILE A 331 -19.11 -6.50 -8.66
C ILE A 331 -20.44 -5.98 -9.22
N ALA A 332 -21.42 -5.70 -8.36
CA ALA A 332 -22.71 -5.12 -8.78
C ALA A 332 -22.54 -3.73 -9.41
N TRP A 333 -21.60 -2.93 -8.92
CA TRP A 333 -21.25 -1.65 -9.53
C TRP A 333 -20.59 -1.84 -10.91
N MET A 334 -19.73 -2.86 -11.07
CA MET A 334 -19.08 -3.19 -12.34
C MET A 334 -20.08 -3.65 -13.41
N GLU A 335 -21.14 -4.35 -13.04
CA GLU A 335 -22.22 -4.77 -13.95
C GLU A 335 -23.00 -3.56 -14.50
N LYS A 336 -23.36 -2.61 -13.62
CA LYS A 336 -24.06 -1.36 -14.00
C LYS A 336 -23.18 -0.33 -14.71
N CYS A 337 -21.87 -0.56 -14.82
CA CYS A 337 -20.96 0.37 -15.49
C CYS A 337 -21.15 0.38 -17.02
N ARG A 338 -21.41 1.56 -17.58
CA ARG A 338 -21.53 1.84 -19.04
C ARG A 338 -20.27 1.58 -19.89
N VAL A 339 -19.20 1.05 -19.30
CA VAL A 339 -17.92 0.80 -19.99
C VAL A 339 -17.89 -0.63 -20.54
N LYS A 340 -17.87 -0.78 -21.88
CA LYS A 340 -17.96 -2.06 -22.58
C LYS A 340 -17.00 -3.15 -22.05
N LEU A 341 -15.78 -2.81 -21.62
CA LEU A 341 -14.83 -3.78 -21.08
C LEU A 341 -15.21 -4.32 -19.69
N PHE A 342 -15.72 -3.48 -18.78
CA PHE A 342 -16.14 -3.91 -17.43
C PHE A 342 -17.45 -4.68 -17.50
N ASN A 343 -18.39 -4.25 -18.34
CA ASN A 343 -19.61 -4.98 -18.60
C ASN A 343 -19.29 -6.34 -19.27
N ARG A 344 -18.33 -6.41 -20.20
CA ARG A 344 -17.90 -7.67 -20.84
C ARG A 344 -17.12 -8.58 -19.89
N PHE A 345 -16.29 -8.04 -18.99
CA PHE A 345 -15.56 -8.83 -17.98
C PHE A 345 -16.46 -9.30 -16.84
N ALA A 346 -17.32 -8.42 -16.30
CA ALA A 346 -18.34 -8.81 -15.34
C ALA A 346 -19.32 -9.81 -15.97
N GLY A 347 -19.74 -9.58 -17.21
CA GLY A 347 -20.54 -10.51 -17.99
C GLY A 347 -19.83 -11.84 -18.26
N TRP A 348 -18.52 -11.84 -18.51
CA TRP A 348 -17.73 -13.07 -18.64
C TRP A 348 -17.60 -13.82 -17.31
N LEU A 349 -17.35 -13.12 -16.19
CA LEU A 349 -17.31 -13.69 -14.85
C LEU A 349 -18.67 -14.27 -14.45
N LEU A 350 -19.75 -13.51 -14.64
CA LEU A 350 -21.13 -13.93 -14.41
C LEU A 350 -21.51 -15.10 -15.32
N ALA A 351 -21.15 -15.07 -16.62
CA ALA A 351 -21.41 -16.18 -17.54
C ALA A 351 -20.60 -17.43 -17.19
N LYS A 352 -19.36 -17.29 -16.71
CA LYS A 352 -18.52 -18.42 -16.25
C LYS A 352 -19.05 -19.00 -14.94
N ALA A 353 -19.57 -18.15 -14.05
CA ALA A 353 -20.24 -18.53 -12.82
C ALA A 353 -21.59 -19.22 -13.10
N GLU A 354 -22.42 -18.68 -14.01
CA GLU A 354 -23.69 -19.24 -14.47
C GLU A 354 -23.50 -20.61 -15.15
N LYS A 355 -22.51 -20.72 -16.05
CA LYS A 355 -22.22 -21.97 -16.78
C LYS A 355 -21.79 -23.12 -15.85
N ASN A 356 -21.34 -22.82 -14.64
CA ASN A 356 -20.97 -23.81 -13.62
C ASN A 356 -21.86 -23.71 -12.36
N ARG A 357 -22.97 -22.96 -12.42
CA ARG A 357 -23.79 -22.58 -11.26
C ARG A 357 -24.29 -23.78 -10.48
N ALA A 358 -24.75 -24.84 -11.15
CA ALA A 358 -25.22 -26.05 -10.46
C ALA A 358 -24.12 -26.74 -9.62
N LYS A 359 -22.85 -26.72 -10.08
CA LYS A 359 -21.71 -27.25 -9.30
C LYS A 359 -21.25 -26.26 -8.23
N ILE A 360 -21.15 -24.98 -8.57
CA ILE A 360 -20.72 -23.92 -7.65
C ILE A 360 -21.73 -23.77 -6.51
N GLU A 361 -23.03 -23.76 -6.78
CA GLU A 361 -24.07 -23.61 -5.76
C GLU A 361 -24.13 -24.83 -4.81
N LYS A 362 -23.88 -26.04 -5.34
CA LYS A 362 -23.84 -27.28 -4.53
C LYS A 362 -22.58 -27.39 -3.66
N TYR A 363 -21.41 -26.99 -4.17
CA TYR A 363 -20.12 -27.18 -3.48
C TYR A 363 -19.50 -25.90 -2.90
N SER A 364 -20.02 -24.70 -3.18
CA SER A 364 -19.44 -23.43 -2.71
C SER A 364 -19.31 -23.35 -1.19
N PHE A 365 -20.33 -23.81 -0.47
CA PHE A 365 -20.32 -23.80 0.99
C PHE A 365 -19.19 -24.66 1.57
N TRP A 366 -19.09 -25.92 1.15
CA TRP A 366 -18.07 -26.84 1.63
C TRP A 366 -16.69 -26.56 1.03
N GLY A 367 -16.63 -26.04 -0.19
CA GLY A 367 -15.38 -25.67 -0.88
C GLY A 367 -14.69 -24.49 -0.22
N VAL A 368 -15.43 -23.42 0.10
CA VAL A 368 -14.89 -22.27 0.85
C VAL A 368 -14.54 -22.70 2.29
N CYS A 369 -15.39 -23.52 2.92
CA CYS A 369 -15.12 -24.03 4.27
C CYS A 369 -13.82 -24.83 4.31
N LEU A 370 -13.64 -25.79 3.39
CA LEU A 370 -12.44 -26.62 3.32
C LEU A 370 -11.21 -25.77 2.97
N PHE A 371 -11.35 -24.82 2.05
CA PHE A 371 -10.27 -23.90 1.71
C PHE A 371 -9.81 -23.07 2.91
N VAL A 372 -10.73 -22.56 3.72
CA VAL A 372 -10.39 -21.79 4.94
C VAL A 372 -9.88 -22.70 6.06
N ALA A 373 -10.36 -23.94 6.13
CA ALA A 373 -10.00 -24.93 7.14
C ALA A 373 -8.55 -25.40 7.04
N VAL A 374 -7.95 -25.35 5.85
CA VAL A 374 -6.56 -25.75 5.64
C VAL A 374 -5.64 -24.65 6.20
N PRO A 375 -4.82 -24.91 7.23
CA PRO A 375 -3.99 -23.89 7.87
C PRO A 375 -2.70 -23.62 7.10
N LEU A 376 -2.75 -23.55 5.76
CA LEU A 376 -1.61 -23.23 4.92
C LEU A 376 -1.46 -21.70 4.72
N PRO A 377 -0.26 -21.22 4.37
CA PRO A 377 -0.10 -19.85 3.88
C PRO A 377 -1.03 -19.65 2.67
N VAL A 378 -1.73 -18.51 2.61
CA VAL A 378 -2.68 -18.13 1.55
C VAL A 378 -4.09 -18.76 1.65
N THR A 379 -4.31 -19.82 2.43
CA THR A 379 -5.63 -20.47 2.59
C THR A 379 -6.29 -20.04 3.90
N GLY A 380 -7.05 -18.94 3.89
CA GLY A 380 -7.53 -18.28 5.12
C GLY A 380 -8.85 -17.56 4.95
N ALA A 381 -9.38 -16.96 6.03
CA ALA A 381 -10.70 -16.33 5.98
C ALA A 381 -10.71 -15.08 5.09
N TRP A 382 -9.57 -14.38 4.97
CA TRP A 382 -9.42 -13.26 4.04
C TRP A 382 -9.56 -13.70 2.58
N THR A 383 -8.80 -14.72 2.18
CA THR A 383 -8.83 -15.23 0.80
C THR A 383 -10.11 -16.02 0.53
N GLY A 384 -10.61 -16.78 1.50
CA GLY A 384 -11.87 -17.52 1.41
C GLY A 384 -13.09 -16.62 1.28
N SER A 385 -13.14 -15.50 2.00
CA SER A 385 -14.22 -14.51 1.87
C SER A 385 -14.15 -13.73 0.54
N LEU A 386 -12.95 -13.46 0.03
CA LEU A 386 -12.76 -12.95 -1.34
C LEU A 386 -13.31 -13.94 -2.39
N VAL A 387 -12.94 -15.21 -2.29
CA VAL A 387 -13.42 -16.27 -3.19
C VAL A 387 -14.95 -16.38 -3.12
N ALA A 388 -15.52 -16.41 -1.92
CA ALA A 388 -16.96 -16.48 -1.69
C ALA A 388 -17.71 -15.28 -2.30
N ALA A 389 -17.14 -14.08 -2.20
CA ALA A 389 -17.71 -12.87 -2.80
C ALA A 389 -17.64 -12.89 -4.34
N VAL A 390 -16.56 -13.41 -4.92
CA VAL A 390 -16.40 -13.53 -6.39
C VAL A 390 -17.39 -14.50 -7.00
N ILE A 391 -17.68 -15.62 -6.34
CA ILE A 391 -18.68 -16.59 -6.80
C ILE A 391 -20.12 -16.21 -6.40
N ASN A 392 -20.31 -15.00 -5.86
CA ASN A 392 -21.60 -14.44 -5.47
C ASN A 392 -22.39 -15.34 -4.49
N MET A 393 -21.70 -15.92 -3.50
CA MET A 393 -22.38 -16.63 -2.41
C MET A 393 -23.26 -15.68 -1.60
N LYS A 394 -24.42 -16.18 -1.16
CA LYS A 394 -25.28 -15.46 -0.21
C LYS A 394 -24.47 -15.11 1.04
N PHE A 395 -24.55 -13.85 1.49
CA PHE A 395 -23.77 -13.31 2.60
C PHE A 395 -23.70 -14.24 3.82
N TRP A 396 -24.85 -14.68 4.33
CA TRP A 396 -24.92 -15.57 5.49
C TRP A 396 -24.32 -16.97 5.25
N LYS A 397 -24.44 -17.51 4.03
CA LYS A 397 -23.81 -18.79 3.68
C LYS A 397 -22.30 -18.65 3.59
N ALA A 398 -21.79 -17.55 3.03
CA ALA A 398 -20.37 -17.26 2.95
C ALA A 398 -19.77 -17.01 4.34
N LEU A 399 -20.43 -16.19 5.16
CA LEU A 399 -20.00 -15.90 6.53
C LEU A 399 -19.94 -17.18 7.38
N LEU A 400 -20.98 -18.03 7.30
CA LEU A 400 -21.02 -19.29 8.04
C LEU A 400 -19.98 -20.30 7.53
N SER A 401 -19.78 -20.38 6.21
CA SER A 401 -18.75 -21.23 5.61
C SER A 401 -17.34 -20.82 6.05
N CYS A 402 -17.02 -19.52 6.03
CA CYS A 402 -15.77 -19.00 6.55
C CYS A 402 -15.63 -19.27 8.06
N PHE A 403 -16.69 -19.05 8.84
CA PHE A 403 -16.67 -19.29 10.29
C PHE A 403 -16.35 -20.75 10.63
N ILE A 404 -17.02 -21.71 10.00
CA ILE A 404 -16.75 -23.15 10.22
C ILE A 404 -15.32 -23.49 9.80
N GLY A 405 -14.86 -22.96 8.66
CA GLY A 405 -13.47 -23.14 8.22
C GLY A 405 -12.47 -22.58 9.24
N VAL A 406 -12.71 -21.39 9.78
CA VAL A 406 -11.87 -20.76 10.81
C VAL A 406 -11.85 -21.59 12.10
N LEU A 407 -12.99 -22.15 12.52
CA LEU A 407 -13.04 -23.04 13.68
C LEU A 407 -12.21 -24.31 13.47
N ILE A 408 -12.34 -24.96 12.31
CA ILE A 408 -11.58 -26.17 11.99
C ILE A 408 -10.08 -25.84 11.95
N ALA A 409 -9.68 -24.79 11.23
CA ALA A 409 -8.30 -24.33 11.18
C ALA A 409 -7.77 -24.00 12.58
N GLY A 410 -8.59 -23.37 13.42
CA GLY A 410 -8.22 -23.00 14.78
C GLY A 410 -7.99 -24.22 15.66
N VAL A 411 -8.83 -25.25 15.56
CA VAL A 411 -8.65 -26.49 16.30
C VAL A 411 -7.35 -27.17 15.87
N VAL A 412 -7.10 -27.27 14.56
CA VAL A 412 -5.87 -27.87 14.03
C VAL A 412 -4.63 -27.10 14.50
N VAL A 413 -4.62 -25.77 14.35
CA VAL A 413 -3.47 -24.94 14.76
C VAL A 413 -3.27 -24.96 16.27
N THR A 414 -4.34 -24.96 17.07
CA THR A 414 -4.25 -25.05 18.53
C THR A 414 -3.72 -26.41 18.97
N ALA A 415 -4.19 -27.50 18.35
CA ALA A 415 -3.69 -28.85 18.62
C ALA A 415 -2.21 -28.99 18.26
N ILE A 416 -1.77 -28.41 17.14
CA ILE A 416 -0.35 -28.41 16.75
C ILE A 416 0.48 -27.58 17.74
N ALA A 417 0.04 -26.36 18.05
CA ALA A 417 0.79 -25.45 18.90
C ALA A 417 0.89 -25.96 20.36
N TYR A 418 -0.24 -26.24 21.00
CA TYR A 418 -0.30 -26.61 22.41
C TYR A 418 -0.14 -28.12 22.64
N GLY A 419 -0.67 -28.96 21.74
CA GLY A 419 -0.53 -30.42 21.82
C GLY A 419 0.86 -30.90 21.44
N GLY A 420 1.51 -30.25 20.45
CA GLY A 420 2.91 -30.52 20.12
C GLY A 420 3.86 -30.20 21.28
N LEU A 421 3.60 -29.12 22.03
CA LEU A 421 4.36 -28.75 23.23
C LEU A 421 4.16 -29.76 24.36
N ALA A 422 2.93 -30.19 24.63
CA ALA A 422 2.62 -31.18 25.66
C ALA A 422 3.25 -32.55 25.37
N ALA A 423 3.22 -33.00 24.11
CA ALA A 423 3.88 -34.24 23.70
C ALA A 423 5.40 -34.15 23.82
N PHE A 424 6.00 -33.00 23.49
CA PHE A 424 7.44 -32.76 23.62
C PHE A 424 7.89 -32.72 25.08
N GLN A 425 7.11 -32.12 25.99
CA GLN A 425 7.39 -32.10 27.43
C GLN A 425 7.18 -33.45 28.13
N TRP A 426 6.38 -34.35 27.57
CA TRP A 426 6.17 -35.70 28.12
C TRP A 426 7.26 -36.70 27.67
N LEU A 427 7.97 -36.36 26.58
CA LEU A 427 9.05 -37.16 25.99
C LEU A 427 10.45 -36.82 26.55
N LEU A 428 10.59 -35.67 27.20
CA LEU A 428 11.78 -35.21 27.94
C LEU A 428 11.55 -35.43 29.45
#